data_AF-A0A955D3P1-F1
#
_entry.id   AF-A0A955D3P1-F1
#
_cell.length_a   1.000
_cell.length_b   1.000
_cell.length_c   1.000
_cell.angle_alpha   90.00
_cell.angle_beta   90.00
_cell.angle_gamma   90.00
#
_symmetry.space_group_name_H-M   'P 1'
#
loop_
_entity.id
_entity.type
_entity.pdbx_description
1 polymer ?
#
loop_
_entity_poly.entity_id
_entity_poly.type
_entity_poly.pdbx_seq_one_letter_code
_entity_poly.pdbx_strand_id
1 'polypeptide(L)'
;GTLVVSGGNLSILAGSFLNIGTVSIETGRTLTRTGTYAQTGGVTTVNGVLTATAGGVVQLGGGTLVGTGTVTATLNNEGGTVSPGDLTGTLSATSGYTQSAGGTFDVQIGGLDASAYDRLAVTGTASLAGTLVVSRVNGFAPSKNDVFTILTAGTRVGEFDAVVSCDVVEVVYTDTTVEIRILNAGSIPGDLDGNGVVNGADLGLLLGLWGPCLDACCPADLTGDGAVDGGDLGILLGNWG
;
A
#
# COMPACT_ATOMS: atom_id res chain seq x y z
N GLY A 1 -9.45 0.07 20.74
CA GLY A 1 -8.63 0.90 21.66
C GLY A 1 -7.43 1.42 20.90
N THR A 2 -6.79 2.46 21.43
CA THR A 2 -5.65 3.13 20.78
C THR A 2 -4.42 3.01 21.68
N LEU A 3 -3.28 2.63 21.10
CA LEU A 3 -1.96 2.68 21.71
C LEU A 3 -1.07 3.62 20.88
N VAL A 4 -0.46 4.61 21.52
CA VAL A 4 0.48 5.53 20.84
C VAL A 4 1.81 5.51 21.58
N VAL A 5 2.89 5.25 20.84
CA VAL A 5 4.26 5.38 21.33
C VAL A 5 4.82 6.70 20.79
N SER A 6 4.64 7.77 21.58
CA SER A 6 5.04 9.15 21.23
C SER A 6 6.15 9.69 22.15
N GLY A 7 6.15 9.31 23.43
CA GLY A 7 7.18 9.67 24.42
C GLY A 7 8.02 8.47 24.85
N GLY A 8 9.28 8.41 24.41
CA GLY A 8 10.20 7.30 24.72
C GLY A 8 9.85 5.98 24.02
N ASN A 9 10.56 4.91 24.37
CA ASN A 9 10.34 3.58 23.79
C ASN A 9 9.41 2.75 24.68
N LEU A 10 8.59 1.89 24.06
CA LEU A 10 7.68 0.98 24.75
C LEU A 10 8.15 -0.48 24.60
N SER A 11 8.19 -1.21 25.70
CA SER A 11 8.44 -2.66 25.71
C SER A 11 7.24 -3.41 26.28
N ILE A 12 6.65 -4.29 25.48
CA ILE A 12 5.56 -5.18 25.86
C ILE A 12 6.14 -6.58 26.12
N LEU A 13 6.31 -6.91 27.40
CA LEU A 13 6.86 -8.18 27.87
C LEU A 13 5.99 -9.38 27.47
N ALA A 14 6.57 -10.58 27.53
CA ALA A 14 5.91 -11.83 27.15
C ALA A 14 4.53 -12.01 27.83
N GLY A 15 3.60 -12.65 27.12
CA GLY A 15 2.19 -12.76 27.51
C GLY A 15 1.27 -12.76 26.28
N SER A 16 -0.03 -12.69 26.46
CA SER A 16 -0.95 -12.48 25.35
C SER A 16 -0.89 -11.02 24.88
N PHE A 17 -0.76 -10.82 23.57
CA PHE A 17 -0.91 -9.52 22.93
C PHE A 17 -1.63 -9.71 21.61
N LEU A 18 -2.70 -8.95 21.39
CA LEU A 18 -3.49 -8.97 20.17
C LEU A 18 -3.91 -7.54 19.85
N ASN A 19 -3.54 -7.06 18.66
CA ASN A 19 -4.06 -5.82 18.13
C ASN A 19 -5.29 -6.08 17.25
N ILE A 20 -6.40 -5.43 17.61
CA ILE A 20 -7.60 -5.26 16.78
C ILE A 20 -8.02 -3.79 16.69
N GLY A 21 -7.22 -2.89 17.27
CA GLY A 21 -7.46 -1.45 17.35
C GLY A 21 -6.38 -0.68 16.62
N THR A 22 -6.04 0.51 17.11
CA THR A 22 -5.00 1.33 16.50
C THR A 22 -3.72 1.30 17.33
N VAL A 23 -2.59 1.11 16.67
CA VAL A 23 -1.25 1.24 17.25
C VAL A 23 -0.48 2.22 16.40
N SER A 24 0.09 3.27 17.00
CA SER A 24 0.95 4.22 16.30
C SER A 24 2.31 4.29 16.97
N ILE A 25 3.37 4.15 16.17
CA ILE A 25 4.77 4.25 16.60
C ILE A 25 5.35 5.45 15.86
N GLU A 26 5.56 6.55 16.58
CA GLU A 26 6.06 7.79 15.99
C GLU A 26 7.55 7.69 15.61
N THR A 27 7.99 8.60 14.74
CA THR A 27 9.38 8.67 14.29
C THR A 27 10.35 8.79 15.47
N GLY A 28 11.44 8.02 15.40
CA GLY A 28 12.45 7.97 16.46
C GLY A 28 11.99 7.28 17.75
N ARG A 29 10.86 6.57 17.73
CA ARG A 29 10.38 5.70 18.81
C ARG A 29 10.49 4.23 18.43
N THR A 30 10.49 3.37 19.43
CA THR A 30 10.49 1.92 19.25
C THR A 30 9.41 1.26 20.10
N LEU A 31 8.63 0.38 19.47
CA LEU A 31 7.81 -0.62 20.16
C LEU A 31 8.51 -1.97 20.05
N THR A 32 8.90 -2.52 21.20
CA THR A 32 9.47 -3.85 21.33
C THR A 32 8.46 -4.81 21.92
N ARG A 33 8.19 -5.90 21.21
CA ARG A 33 7.37 -7.01 21.69
C ARG A 33 8.26 -8.20 22.04
N THR A 34 8.18 -8.73 23.26
CA THR A 34 8.80 -10.04 23.58
C THR A 34 7.84 -11.16 23.18
N GLY A 35 8.19 -11.94 22.17
CA GLY A 35 7.29 -12.88 21.49
C GLY A 35 6.59 -12.23 20.29
N THR A 36 5.52 -12.85 19.79
CA THR A 36 4.82 -12.40 18.58
C THR A 36 4.02 -11.13 18.83
N TYR A 37 4.11 -10.18 17.89
CA TYR A 37 3.16 -9.08 17.73
C TYR A 37 2.06 -9.58 16.79
N ALA A 38 0.89 -9.94 17.34
CA ALA A 38 -0.23 -10.42 16.55
C ALA A 38 -1.23 -9.30 16.29
N GLN A 39 -1.63 -9.15 15.03
CA GLN A 39 -2.72 -8.27 14.61
C GLN A 39 -3.75 -9.07 13.83
N THR A 40 -5.03 -8.95 14.20
CA THR A 40 -6.16 -9.58 13.48
C THR A 40 -7.20 -8.56 13.02
N GLY A 41 -6.96 -7.28 13.25
CA GLY A 41 -7.83 -6.19 12.83
C GLY A 41 -7.22 -4.83 13.18
N GLY A 42 -7.90 -3.75 12.78
CA GLY A 42 -7.44 -2.39 13.05
C GLY A 42 -6.20 -1.99 12.24
N VAL A 43 -5.46 -0.99 12.72
CA VAL A 43 -4.34 -0.38 11.99
C VAL A 43 -3.11 -0.28 12.90
N THR A 44 -1.95 -0.69 12.39
CA THR A 44 -0.64 -0.36 12.99
C THR A 44 0.12 0.59 12.08
N THR A 45 0.37 1.82 12.53
CA THR A 45 1.21 2.80 11.84
C THR A 45 2.63 2.75 12.40
N VAL A 46 3.59 2.36 11.56
CA VAL A 46 5.02 2.25 11.88
C VAL A 46 5.76 3.39 11.21
N ASN A 47 5.88 4.55 11.87
CA ASN A 47 6.75 5.66 11.44
C ASN A 47 8.09 5.67 12.21
N GLY A 48 8.16 4.95 13.32
CA GLY A 48 9.38 4.61 14.06
C GLY A 48 9.85 3.18 13.80
N VAL A 49 10.11 2.42 14.85
CA VAL A 49 10.56 1.01 14.78
C VAL A 49 9.58 0.08 15.48
N LEU A 50 9.12 -0.94 14.77
CA LEU A 50 8.41 -2.09 15.35
C LEU A 50 9.34 -3.31 15.36
N THR A 51 9.46 -3.95 16.51
CA THR A 51 10.26 -5.17 16.64
C THR A 51 9.60 -6.23 17.51
N ALA A 52 9.88 -7.49 17.19
CA ALA A 52 9.51 -8.66 17.96
C ALA A 52 10.79 -9.44 18.31
N THR A 53 10.89 -9.91 19.55
CA THR A 53 12.10 -10.54 20.12
C THR A 53 11.78 -11.92 20.68
N ALA A 54 12.81 -12.64 21.17
CA ALA A 54 12.67 -14.00 21.68
C ALA A 54 12.06 -14.99 20.66
N GLY A 55 12.49 -14.88 19.39
CA GLY A 55 11.96 -15.69 18.29
C GLY A 55 10.57 -15.26 17.81
N GLY A 56 10.03 -14.15 18.33
CA GLY A 56 8.78 -13.57 17.88
C GLY A 56 8.86 -12.96 16.49
N VAL A 57 7.70 -12.84 15.86
CA VAL A 57 7.50 -12.22 14.55
C VAL A 57 6.43 -11.12 14.64
N VAL A 58 6.33 -10.28 13.61
CA VAL A 58 5.15 -9.44 13.38
C VAL A 58 4.19 -10.21 12.49
N GLN A 59 3.04 -10.59 13.03
CA GLN A 59 2.06 -11.46 12.40
C GLN A 59 0.77 -10.69 12.11
N LEU A 60 0.43 -10.54 10.84
CA LEU A 60 -0.81 -9.92 10.39
C LEU A 60 -1.77 -11.00 9.90
N GLY A 61 -2.68 -11.43 10.77
CA GLY A 61 -3.83 -12.26 10.40
C GLY A 61 -5.03 -11.44 9.90
N GLY A 62 -4.95 -10.11 9.97
CA GLY A 62 -5.98 -9.16 9.55
C GLY A 62 -5.57 -7.72 9.83
N GLY A 63 -6.42 -6.76 9.46
CA GLY A 63 -6.15 -5.32 9.60
C GLY A 63 -5.05 -4.83 8.67
N THR A 64 -4.55 -3.62 8.92
CA THR A 64 -3.56 -2.94 8.06
C THR A 64 -2.29 -2.60 8.85
N LEU A 65 -1.13 -2.79 8.25
CA LEU A 65 0.14 -2.22 8.69
C LEU A 65 0.57 -1.17 7.67
N VAL A 66 0.77 0.06 8.15
CA VAL A 66 1.14 1.23 7.34
C VAL A 66 2.36 1.96 7.91
N GLY A 67 2.87 2.95 7.20
CA GLY A 67 3.89 3.89 7.68
C GLY A 67 5.22 3.82 6.93
N THR A 68 6.13 4.73 7.29
CA THR A 68 7.41 4.96 6.62
C THR A 68 8.64 4.47 7.41
N GLY A 69 8.40 3.74 8.49
CA GLY A 69 9.40 3.34 9.46
C GLY A 69 10.04 1.99 9.15
N THR A 70 10.40 1.26 10.21
CA THR A 70 11.11 -0.02 10.10
C THR A 70 10.47 -1.11 10.94
N VAL A 71 10.21 -2.26 10.33
CA VAL A 71 9.93 -3.52 11.00
C VAL A 71 11.22 -4.34 11.02
N THR A 72 11.78 -4.57 12.22
CA THR A 72 13.09 -5.24 12.33
C THR A 72 13.02 -6.75 12.56
N ALA A 73 11.88 -7.26 13.02
CA ALA A 73 11.60 -8.69 13.06
C ALA A 73 11.03 -9.18 11.72
N THR A 74 10.94 -10.49 11.52
CA THR A 74 10.25 -11.05 10.34
C THR A 74 8.81 -10.56 10.30
N LEU A 75 8.40 -10.04 9.15
CA LEU A 75 7.03 -9.58 8.89
C LEU A 75 6.27 -10.65 8.10
N ASN A 76 5.24 -11.22 8.70
CA ASN A 76 4.36 -12.21 8.10
C ASN A 76 2.98 -11.60 7.89
N ASN A 77 2.55 -11.51 6.64
CA ASN A 77 1.21 -11.09 6.26
C ASN A 77 0.40 -12.30 5.82
N GLU A 78 -0.36 -12.89 6.74
CA GLU A 78 -1.18 -14.09 6.50
C GLU A 78 -2.57 -13.77 5.95
N GLY A 79 -3.20 -12.71 6.47
CA GLY A 79 -4.56 -12.32 6.14
C GLY A 79 -4.84 -10.82 6.28
N GLY A 80 -3.79 -10.02 6.52
CA GLY A 80 -3.89 -8.58 6.63
C GLY A 80 -3.47 -7.85 5.35
N THR A 81 -3.30 -6.55 5.49
CA THR A 81 -2.80 -5.65 4.45
C THR A 81 -1.49 -5.01 4.89
N VAL A 82 -0.47 -5.05 4.05
CA VAL A 82 0.72 -4.20 4.18
C VAL A 82 0.63 -3.12 3.13
N SER A 83 0.50 -1.87 3.58
CA SER A 83 0.45 -0.69 2.72
C SER A 83 1.58 0.25 3.14
N PRO A 84 2.77 0.19 2.51
CA PRO A 84 3.89 1.06 2.85
C PRO A 84 3.50 2.53 2.75
N GLY A 85 4.16 3.41 3.50
CA GLY A 85 3.88 4.85 3.41
C GLY A 85 2.78 5.36 4.34
N ASP A 86 2.66 6.68 4.38
CA ASP A 86 1.56 7.42 5.02
C ASP A 86 1.04 8.37 3.94
N LEU A 87 0.11 7.85 3.11
CA LEU A 87 -0.21 8.23 1.72
C LEU A 87 0.77 7.71 0.66
N THR A 88 2.05 8.06 0.76
CA THR A 88 3.10 7.48 -0.08
C THR A 88 4.38 7.32 0.73
N GLY A 89 5.23 6.35 0.38
CA GLY A 89 6.60 6.30 0.88
C GLY A 89 7.16 4.91 1.09
N THR A 90 8.20 4.80 1.92
CA THR A 90 8.93 3.54 2.07
C THR A 90 8.81 2.96 3.47
N LEU A 91 8.31 1.73 3.57
CA LEU A 91 8.40 0.91 4.78
C LEU A 91 9.61 -0.03 4.63
N SER A 92 10.40 -0.20 5.68
CA SER A 92 11.55 -1.12 5.68
C SER A 92 11.26 -2.39 6.48
N ALA A 93 11.58 -3.56 5.92
CA ALA A 93 11.50 -4.86 6.60
C ALA A 93 12.88 -5.55 6.59
N THR A 94 13.63 -5.45 7.69
CA THR A 94 15.06 -5.80 7.65
C THR A 94 15.33 -7.29 7.77
N SER A 95 14.47 -8.06 8.45
CA SER A 95 14.68 -9.50 8.64
C SER A 95 14.09 -10.36 7.53
N GLY A 96 13.11 -9.84 6.78
CA GLY A 96 12.39 -10.58 5.75
C GLY A 96 10.89 -10.27 5.77
N TYR A 97 10.23 -10.66 4.67
CA TYR A 97 8.81 -10.46 4.43
C TYR A 97 8.19 -11.74 3.85
N THR A 98 7.10 -12.20 4.44
CA THR A 98 6.30 -13.30 3.88
C THR A 98 4.87 -12.80 3.65
N GLN A 99 4.46 -12.74 2.39
CA GLN A 99 3.07 -12.56 2.00
C GLN A 99 2.48 -13.95 1.71
N SER A 100 1.46 -14.36 2.48
CA SER A 100 0.70 -15.57 2.22
C SER A 100 -0.48 -15.30 1.29
N ALA A 101 -1.09 -16.37 0.77
CA ALA A 101 -2.23 -16.31 -0.16
C ALA A 101 -3.45 -15.50 0.35
N GLY A 102 -3.63 -15.38 1.67
CA GLY A 102 -4.74 -14.63 2.26
C GLY A 102 -4.47 -13.14 2.46
N GLY A 103 -3.23 -12.68 2.31
CA GLY A 103 -2.89 -11.29 2.58
C GLY A 103 -2.77 -10.44 1.31
N THR A 104 -2.77 -9.13 1.55
CA THR A 104 -2.74 -8.09 0.51
C THR A 104 -1.50 -7.21 0.67
N PHE A 105 -0.81 -6.94 -0.43
CA PHE A 105 0.17 -5.87 -0.54
C PHE A 105 -0.48 -4.73 -1.33
N ASP A 106 -0.69 -3.59 -0.69
CA ASP A 106 -1.38 -2.43 -1.26
C ASP A 106 -0.35 -1.34 -1.52
N VAL A 107 -0.33 -0.81 -2.75
CA VAL A 107 0.60 0.24 -3.16
C VAL A 107 -0.14 1.38 -3.84
N GLN A 108 0.16 2.59 -3.38
CA GLN A 108 -0.31 3.84 -3.95
C GLN A 108 0.78 4.48 -4.84
N ILE A 109 0.39 4.93 -6.02
CA ILE A 109 1.25 5.62 -6.99
C ILE A 109 0.77 7.06 -7.15
N GLY A 110 1.58 8.02 -6.71
CA GLY A 110 1.28 9.46 -6.74
C GLY A 110 2.26 10.32 -7.53
N GLY A 111 3.28 9.72 -8.16
CA GLY A 111 4.28 10.43 -8.95
C GLY A 111 5.42 9.52 -9.40
N LEU A 112 6.35 10.06 -10.19
CA LEU A 112 7.50 9.31 -10.74
C LEU A 112 8.66 9.19 -9.74
N ASP A 113 8.75 10.11 -8.78
CA ASP A 113 9.81 10.08 -7.77
C ASP A 113 9.59 8.93 -6.79
N ALA A 114 10.68 8.30 -6.36
CA ALA A 114 10.63 7.14 -5.45
C ALA A 114 10.02 7.41 -4.07
N SER A 115 9.79 8.68 -3.71
CA SER A 115 9.07 9.08 -2.50
C SER A 115 7.59 9.34 -2.73
N ALA A 116 7.17 9.44 -4.00
CA ALA A 116 5.80 9.73 -4.42
C ALA A 116 5.01 8.45 -4.76
N TYR A 117 5.53 7.28 -4.41
CA TYR A 117 4.82 6.01 -4.48
C TYR A 117 5.32 5.06 -3.40
N ASP A 118 4.54 4.03 -3.14
CA ASP A 118 4.83 3.08 -2.09
C ASP A 118 5.93 2.09 -2.44
N ARG A 119 6.80 1.85 -1.46
CA ARG A 119 7.85 0.85 -1.57
C ARG A 119 8.02 0.06 -0.28
N LEU A 120 8.09 -1.26 -0.41
CA LEU A 120 8.59 -2.12 0.64
C LEU A 120 10.07 -2.43 0.41
N ALA A 121 10.93 -1.93 1.30
CA ALA A 121 12.36 -2.20 1.28
C ALA A 121 12.70 -3.38 2.20
N VAL A 122 12.83 -4.58 1.62
CA VAL A 122 13.20 -5.80 2.34
C VAL A 122 14.70 -6.02 2.25
N THR A 123 15.40 -6.22 3.37
CA THR A 123 16.83 -6.59 3.34
C THR A 123 17.01 -8.11 3.28
N GLY A 124 16.11 -8.87 3.92
CA GLY A 124 16.07 -10.33 3.87
C GLY A 124 15.35 -10.88 2.64
N THR A 125 14.80 -12.08 2.78
CA THR A 125 13.96 -12.71 1.74
C THR A 125 12.56 -12.12 1.75
N ALA A 126 12.03 -11.79 0.56
CA ALA A 126 10.62 -11.52 0.31
C ALA A 126 9.99 -12.74 -0.38
N SER A 127 9.09 -13.43 0.31
CA SER A 127 8.27 -14.52 -0.24
C SER A 127 6.89 -13.99 -0.58
N LEU A 128 6.47 -14.11 -1.84
CA LEU A 128 5.25 -13.50 -2.36
C LEU A 128 4.22 -14.57 -2.75
N ALA A 129 2.96 -14.26 -2.43
CA ALA A 129 1.73 -14.94 -2.80
C ALA A 129 0.58 -13.92 -2.62
N GLY A 130 -0.68 -14.34 -2.78
CA GLY A 130 -1.83 -13.48 -2.46
C GLY A 130 -2.02 -12.34 -3.45
N THR A 131 -2.54 -11.21 -2.97
CA THR A 131 -3.00 -10.12 -3.85
C THR A 131 -2.08 -8.90 -3.79
N LEU A 132 -1.68 -8.39 -4.95
CA LEU A 132 -1.17 -7.03 -5.12
C LEU A 132 -2.32 -6.10 -5.51
N VAL A 133 -2.51 -5.02 -4.76
CA VAL A 133 -3.44 -3.93 -5.10
C VAL A 133 -2.61 -2.71 -5.51
N VAL A 134 -2.95 -2.12 -6.65
CA VAL A 134 -2.28 -0.93 -7.18
C VAL A 134 -3.32 0.16 -7.41
N SER A 135 -3.17 1.26 -6.67
CA SER A 135 -4.05 2.43 -6.76
C SER A 135 -3.27 3.69 -7.09
N ARG A 136 -3.98 4.72 -7.56
CA ARG A 136 -3.45 6.06 -7.82
C ARG A 136 -3.82 6.97 -6.66
N VAL A 137 -2.95 7.94 -6.37
CA VAL A 137 -3.23 9.02 -5.41
C VAL A 137 -2.79 10.37 -5.97
N ASN A 138 -3.24 11.47 -5.36
CA ASN A 138 -2.90 12.84 -5.76
C ASN A 138 -3.26 13.19 -7.22
N GLY A 139 -4.26 12.51 -7.79
CA GLY A 139 -4.65 12.67 -9.19
C GLY A 139 -3.56 12.35 -10.22
N PHE A 140 -2.57 11.54 -9.84
CA PHE A 140 -1.50 11.14 -10.73
C PHE A 140 -1.99 10.22 -11.85
N ALA A 141 -1.70 10.59 -13.10
CA ALA A 141 -1.97 9.78 -14.28
C ALA A 141 -0.64 9.30 -14.89
N PRO A 142 -0.20 8.07 -14.60
CA PRO A 142 1.04 7.54 -15.14
C PRO A 142 0.98 7.38 -16.66
N SER A 143 2.08 7.66 -17.34
CA SER A 143 2.25 7.47 -18.77
C SER A 143 2.61 6.03 -19.13
N LYS A 144 2.37 5.68 -20.40
CA LYS A 144 2.75 4.36 -20.93
C LYS A 144 4.25 4.15 -20.78
N ASN A 145 4.61 2.98 -20.27
CA ASN A 145 5.97 2.56 -19.93
C ASN A 145 6.59 3.25 -18.71
N ASP A 146 5.83 4.02 -17.94
CA ASP A 146 6.29 4.38 -16.59
C ASP A 146 6.50 3.11 -15.77
N VAL A 147 7.57 3.11 -14.96
CA VAL A 147 8.00 1.97 -14.15
C VAL A 147 8.13 2.39 -12.70
N PHE A 148 7.55 1.60 -11.80
CA PHE A 148 7.58 1.83 -10.35
C PHE A 148 8.15 0.61 -9.63
N THR A 149 9.29 0.76 -8.98
CA THR A 149 9.89 -0.32 -8.17
C THR A 149 9.25 -0.34 -6.78
N ILE A 150 8.20 -1.15 -6.62
CA ILE A 150 7.37 -1.21 -5.41
C ILE A 150 7.93 -2.14 -4.32
N LEU A 151 8.85 -3.03 -4.67
CA LEU A 151 9.50 -3.91 -3.71
C LEU A 151 10.96 -4.12 -4.10
N THR A 152 11.85 -4.01 -3.11
CA THR A 152 13.24 -4.47 -3.21
C THR A 152 13.50 -5.51 -2.13
N ALA A 153 14.27 -6.55 -2.41
CA ALA A 153 14.59 -7.64 -1.50
C ALA A 153 16.06 -8.07 -1.63
N GLY A 154 16.61 -8.67 -0.58
CA GLY A 154 17.88 -9.42 -0.70
C GLY A 154 17.71 -10.67 -1.57
N THR A 155 16.55 -11.30 -1.48
CA THR A 155 16.10 -12.37 -2.39
C THR A 155 14.59 -12.32 -2.51
N ARG A 156 14.07 -12.42 -3.73
CA ARG A 156 12.63 -12.56 -4.01
C ARG A 156 12.32 -14.02 -4.36
N VAL A 157 11.25 -14.56 -3.77
CA VAL A 157 10.73 -15.89 -4.07
C VAL A 157 9.22 -15.78 -4.29
N GLY A 158 8.70 -16.51 -5.28
CA GLY A 158 7.28 -16.45 -5.63
C GLY A 158 6.90 -15.18 -6.37
N GLU A 159 5.61 -15.03 -6.60
CA GLU A 159 4.93 -13.92 -7.29
C GLU A 159 3.57 -13.70 -6.61
N PHE A 160 2.95 -12.54 -6.80
CA PHE A 160 1.57 -12.35 -6.35
C PHE A 160 0.63 -13.22 -7.20
N ASP A 161 -0.32 -13.89 -6.55
CA ASP A 161 -1.30 -14.79 -7.19
C ASP A 161 -2.34 -13.99 -7.99
N ALA A 162 -2.63 -12.75 -7.57
CA ALA A 162 -3.56 -11.84 -8.22
C ALA A 162 -3.04 -10.40 -8.20
N VAL A 163 -3.41 -9.64 -9.22
CA VAL A 163 -3.14 -8.21 -9.33
C VAL A 163 -4.47 -7.49 -9.55
N VAL A 164 -4.76 -6.50 -8.72
CA VAL A 164 -5.94 -5.65 -8.80
C VAL A 164 -5.46 -4.23 -9.06
N SER A 165 -5.83 -3.67 -10.21
CA SER A 165 -5.50 -2.30 -10.59
C SER A 165 -6.55 -1.75 -11.55
N CYS A 166 -6.79 -0.43 -11.53
CA CYS A 166 -7.54 0.24 -12.59
C CYS A 166 -6.70 0.43 -13.86
N ASP A 167 -5.38 0.44 -13.73
CA ASP A 167 -4.47 0.50 -14.86
C ASP A 167 -4.23 -0.89 -15.42
N VAL A 168 -4.05 -0.96 -16.74
CA VAL A 168 -3.46 -2.16 -17.34
C VAL A 168 -1.98 -2.14 -17.05
N VAL A 169 -1.59 -2.94 -16.07
CA VAL A 169 -0.21 -3.08 -15.59
C VAL A 169 0.38 -4.41 -16.01
N GLU A 170 1.68 -4.40 -16.27
CA GLU A 170 2.52 -5.59 -16.21
C GLU A 170 3.29 -5.55 -14.91
N VAL A 171 3.30 -6.67 -14.17
CA VAL A 171 4.17 -6.82 -13.00
C VAL A 171 5.41 -7.58 -13.43
N VAL A 172 6.56 -6.92 -13.31
CA VAL A 172 7.86 -7.46 -13.66
C VAL A 172 8.58 -7.92 -12.39
N TYR A 173 9.08 -9.14 -12.46
CA TYR A 173 9.60 -9.89 -11.34
C TYR A 173 11.07 -10.22 -11.59
N THR A 174 12.00 -9.66 -10.80
CA THR A 174 13.43 -10.05 -10.81
C THR A 174 13.82 -10.76 -9.52
N ASP A 175 15.00 -11.36 -9.45
CA ASP A 175 15.49 -12.05 -8.23
C ASP A 175 15.51 -11.16 -6.98
N THR A 176 15.43 -9.83 -7.12
CA THR A 176 15.51 -8.87 -6.01
C THR A 176 14.46 -7.76 -6.07
N THR A 177 13.64 -7.67 -7.11
CA THR A 177 12.67 -6.57 -7.27
C THR A 177 11.30 -7.06 -7.75
N VAL A 178 10.30 -6.26 -7.41
CA VAL A 178 8.99 -6.24 -8.09
C VAL A 178 8.79 -4.83 -8.63
N GLU A 179 8.49 -4.75 -9.92
CA GLU A 179 8.24 -3.50 -10.63
C GLU A 179 6.86 -3.53 -11.29
N ILE A 180 6.18 -2.40 -11.28
CA ILE A 180 4.95 -2.19 -12.05
C ILE A 180 5.32 -1.41 -13.29
N ARG A 181 5.00 -1.95 -14.47
CA ARG A 181 5.09 -1.24 -15.74
C ARG A 181 3.70 -0.95 -16.28
N ILE A 182 3.47 0.32 -16.61
CA ILE A 182 2.19 0.79 -17.12
C ILE A 182 2.09 0.46 -18.62
N LEU A 183 1.11 -0.34 -19.02
CA LEU A 183 0.97 -0.81 -20.41
C LEU A 183 0.08 0.09 -21.26
N ASN A 184 -0.85 0.80 -20.63
CA ASN A 184 -1.70 1.79 -21.27
C ASN A 184 -1.23 3.18 -20.84
N ALA A 185 -1.15 4.15 -21.76
CA ALA A 185 -0.93 5.52 -21.33
C ALA A 185 -2.12 5.89 -20.46
N GLY A 186 -1.87 6.37 -19.24
CA GLY A 186 -2.90 6.99 -18.43
C GLY A 186 -3.66 7.91 -19.35
N SER A 187 -4.93 7.56 -19.56
CA SER A 187 -5.87 8.40 -20.24
C SER A 187 -5.79 9.79 -19.60
N ILE A 188 -5.99 10.83 -20.40
CA ILE A 188 -6.04 12.22 -19.91
C ILE A 188 -6.82 12.22 -18.59
N PRO A 189 -6.36 12.83 -17.48
CA PRO A 189 -7.12 12.78 -16.24
C PRO A 189 -8.59 13.16 -16.46
N GLY A 190 -9.50 12.22 -16.19
CA GLY A 190 -10.93 12.36 -16.50
C GLY A 190 -11.40 11.74 -17.83
N ASP A 191 -10.55 11.11 -18.65
CA ASP A 191 -10.91 10.25 -19.78
C ASP A 191 -11.11 8.84 -19.24
N LEU A 192 -12.35 8.59 -18.82
CA LEU A 192 -12.79 7.41 -18.08
C LEU A 192 -13.17 6.27 -19.01
N ASP A 193 -13.50 6.55 -20.27
CA ASP A 193 -13.76 5.52 -21.28
C ASP A 193 -12.51 5.13 -22.11
N GLY A 194 -11.40 5.88 -21.95
CA GLY A 194 -10.10 5.61 -22.55
C GLY A 194 -10.03 5.93 -24.04
N ASN A 195 -10.92 6.78 -24.55
CA ASN A 195 -10.98 7.13 -25.97
C ASN A 195 -9.95 8.20 -26.39
N GLY A 196 -9.21 8.76 -25.42
CA GLY A 196 -8.17 9.75 -25.64
C GLY A 196 -8.65 11.21 -25.59
N VAL A 197 -9.89 11.48 -25.22
CA VAL A 197 -10.45 12.84 -25.04
C VAL A 197 -11.36 12.87 -23.82
N VAL A 198 -11.40 13.99 -23.09
CA VAL A 198 -12.33 14.17 -21.95
C VAL A 198 -13.58 14.90 -22.44
N ASN A 199 -14.72 14.21 -22.44
CA ASN A 199 -15.98 14.77 -22.91
C ASN A 199 -17.21 14.30 -22.09
N GLY A 200 -18.40 14.49 -22.67
CA GLY A 200 -19.66 14.12 -22.01
C GLY A 200 -19.84 12.63 -21.72
N ALA A 201 -19.14 11.75 -22.44
CA ALA A 201 -19.10 10.31 -22.16
C ALA A 201 -18.44 10.05 -20.81
N ASP A 202 -17.30 10.68 -20.56
CA ASP A 202 -16.57 10.54 -19.31
C ASP A 202 -17.31 11.16 -18.14
N LEU A 203 -17.90 12.34 -18.34
CA LEU A 203 -18.77 12.94 -17.33
C LEU A 203 -19.93 12.01 -16.95
N GLY A 204 -20.51 11.32 -17.94
CA GLY A 204 -21.55 10.32 -17.72
C GLY A 204 -21.05 9.15 -16.86
N LEU A 205 -19.84 8.67 -17.10
CA LEU A 205 -19.20 7.63 -16.28
C LEU A 205 -18.92 8.11 -14.85
N LEU A 206 -18.36 9.32 -14.69
CA LEU A 206 -18.08 9.90 -13.38
C LEU A 206 -19.37 10.02 -12.55
N LEU A 207 -20.42 10.61 -13.12
CA LEU A 207 -21.71 10.75 -12.43
C LEU A 207 -22.39 9.41 -12.15
N GLY A 208 -22.15 8.39 -12.99
CA GLY A 208 -22.64 7.04 -12.77
C GLY A 208 -21.99 6.33 -11.58
N LEU A 209 -20.80 6.78 -11.18
CA LEU A 209 -20.02 6.25 -10.05
C LEU A 209 -20.06 7.17 -8.83
N TRP A 210 -20.92 8.20 -8.82
CA TRP A 210 -20.98 9.19 -7.75
C TRP A 210 -21.23 8.57 -6.37
N GLY A 211 -20.39 8.92 -5.40
CA GLY A 211 -20.44 8.40 -4.03
C GLY A 211 -19.16 7.66 -3.62
N PRO A 212 -19.20 6.94 -2.49
CA PRO A 212 -18.01 6.28 -1.96
C PRO A 212 -17.51 5.17 -2.89
N CYS A 213 -16.19 5.08 -3.03
CA CYS A 213 -15.55 3.98 -3.73
C CYS A 213 -15.70 2.69 -2.93
N LEU A 214 -16.43 1.73 -3.49
CA LEU A 214 -16.70 0.45 -2.82
C LEU A 214 -15.61 -0.60 -3.10
N ASP A 215 -14.86 -0.41 -4.17
CA ASP A 215 -13.79 -1.29 -4.63
C ASP A 215 -12.46 -0.52 -4.72
N ALA A 216 -11.35 -1.25 -4.61
CA ALA A 216 -10.00 -0.69 -4.80
C ALA A 216 -9.79 -0.08 -6.19
N CYS A 217 -10.65 -0.42 -7.16
CA CYS A 217 -10.70 0.26 -8.44
C CYS A 217 -11.92 1.19 -8.52
N CYS A 218 -11.64 2.48 -8.38
CA CYS A 218 -12.61 3.56 -8.50
C CYS A 218 -12.11 4.55 -9.56
N PRO A 219 -12.26 4.25 -10.86
CA PRO A 219 -11.61 5.02 -11.92
C PRO A 219 -12.08 6.47 -11.99
N ALA A 220 -13.25 6.77 -11.41
CA ALA A 220 -13.80 8.12 -11.33
C ALA A 220 -13.37 8.90 -10.08
N ASP A 221 -12.68 8.28 -9.12
CA ASP A 221 -12.02 8.99 -8.01
C ASP A 221 -10.67 9.50 -8.51
N LEU A 222 -10.75 10.66 -9.14
CA LEU A 222 -9.63 11.36 -9.75
C LEU A 222 -8.79 12.10 -8.69
N THR A 223 -9.30 12.30 -7.48
CA THR A 223 -8.55 12.91 -6.37
C THR A 223 -7.75 11.85 -5.57
N GLY A 224 -8.23 10.61 -5.56
CA GLY A 224 -7.70 9.48 -4.79
C GLY A 224 -8.10 9.54 -3.31
N ASP A 225 -9.22 10.19 -2.98
CA ASP A 225 -9.66 10.39 -1.59
C ASP A 225 -10.66 9.32 -1.08
N GLY A 226 -10.98 8.35 -1.93
CA GLY A 226 -11.89 7.23 -1.64
C GLY A 226 -13.36 7.54 -1.96
N ALA A 227 -13.66 8.66 -2.61
CA ALA A 227 -15.01 9.00 -3.07
C ALA A 227 -14.98 9.61 -4.48
N VAL A 228 -16.10 9.46 -5.19
CA VAL A 228 -16.38 10.18 -6.44
C VAL A 228 -17.35 11.30 -6.12
N ASP A 229 -16.85 12.54 -6.09
CA ASP A 229 -17.63 13.71 -5.75
C ASP A 229 -17.26 14.98 -6.57
N GLY A 230 -17.56 16.16 -6.01
CA GLY A 230 -17.30 17.43 -6.65
C GLY A 230 -15.82 17.72 -6.88
N GLY A 231 -14.91 17.13 -6.10
CA GLY A 231 -13.47 17.19 -6.29
C GLY A 231 -13.06 16.57 -7.62
N ASP A 232 -13.53 15.35 -7.88
CA ASP A 232 -13.24 14.61 -9.11
C ASP A 232 -13.86 15.27 -10.32
N LEU A 233 -15.11 15.74 -10.19
CA LEU A 233 -15.77 16.50 -11.24
C LEU A 233 -14.96 17.75 -11.62
N GLY A 234 -14.36 18.42 -10.63
CA GLY A 234 -13.46 19.56 -10.87
C GLY A 234 -12.24 19.19 -11.71
N ILE A 235 -11.61 18.03 -11.43
CA ILE A 235 -10.47 17.52 -12.21
C ILE A 235 -10.92 17.17 -13.63
N LEU A 236 -12.04 16.45 -13.79
CA LEU A 236 -12.56 16.06 -15.10
C LEU A 236 -12.85 17.29 -15.95
N LEU A 237 -13.60 18.27 -15.42
CA LEU A 237 -13.92 19.50 -16.15
C LEU A 237 -12.69 20.37 -16.44
N GLY A 238 -11.66 20.29 -15.60
CA GLY A 238 -10.38 20.97 -15.82
C GLY A 238 -9.61 20.43 -17.03
N ASN A 239 -9.87 19.19 -17.45
CA ASN A 239 -9.24 18.54 -18.59
C ASN A 239 -10.16 18.43 -19.81
N TRP A 240 -11.31 19.11 -19.81
CA TRP A 240 -12.32 19.02 -20.88
C TRP A 240 -11.78 19.47 -22.24
N GLY A 241 -12.00 18.63 -23.27
CA GLY A 241 -11.66 18.94 -24.67
C GLY A 241 -10.81 17.90 -25.35
#